data_AF-A0A4P5YSY6-F1
#
_entry.id   AF-A0A4P5YSY6-F1
#
_cell.length_a   1.000
_cell.length_b   1.000
_cell.length_c   1.000
_cell.angle_alpha   90.00
_cell.angle_beta   90.00
_cell.angle_gamma   90.00
#
_symmetry.space_group_name_H-M   'P 1'
#
loop_
_entity.id
_entity.type
_entity.pdbx_description
1 polymer ?
#
loop_
_entity_poly.entity_id
_entity_poly.type
_entity_poly.pdbx_seq_one_letter_code
_entity_poly.pdbx_strand_id
1 'polypeptide(L)'
;MRPLLVLFATLAVLRAHAALADTYAPALLVVGTHGLALDCTRIAGVAPGPRDFVFRIEQGKVVLGEPIYRPIQPVVISPEANVFTDTATVTLTSATPGVVIHYTHDGSRPVPTSPRYAAPFTVDKTCRVQARAFRQGVTDDAWEQDGTHATGVSSAALRKETPRVPAAPASTAPGLRYEYFSGIWTEVMARSLTMPAQKTGVLPKLLDVSPRATDGAFGLRDGVYTFHAPREFLFPDNDCGYDLRVFIAGQEWNPAVRWQAHGTWSIALKAGKHPIRVAYADLRLRPHKVELMWNFPHPDFTWKGTAPVLLLSGPGLPKKPVPDALLSHAGN
;
A
#
# COMPACT_ATOMS: atom_id res chain seq x y z
N MET A 1 13.17 -28.02 0.86
CA MET A 1 12.07 -27.43 1.66
C MET A 1 12.09 -28.09 3.04
N ARG A 2 12.12 -27.32 4.14
CA ARG A 2 11.90 -27.88 5.49
C ARG A 2 10.39 -27.96 5.74
N PRO A 3 9.83 -29.07 6.24
CA PRO A 3 8.42 -29.14 6.56
C PRO A 3 8.10 -28.21 7.74
N LEU A 4 7.02 -27.44 7.60
CA LEU A 4 6.49 -26.63 8.68
C LEU A 4 5.83 -27.58 9.69
N LEU A 5 6.47 -27.79 10.85
CA LEU A 5 5.93 -28.66 11.89
C LEU A 5 4.77 -27.97 12.60
N VAL A 6 3.56 -28.04 12.02
CA VAL A 6 2.33 -27.56 12.66
C VAL A 6 1.96 -28.53 13.78
N LEU A 7 2.46 -28.23 14.98
CA LEU A 7 2.25 -29.05 16.16
C LEU A 7 0.83 -28.83 16.72
N PHE A 8 -0.15 -29.53 16.14
CA PHE A 8 -1.43 -29.74 16.82
C PHE A 8 -1.21 -30.64 18.03
N ALA A 9 -0.84 -30.04 19.16
CA ALA A 9 -0.78 -30.72 20.44
C ALA A 9 -2.21 -31.06 20.90
N THR A 10 -2.65 -32.27 20.58
CA THR A 10 -3.94 -32.81 20.98
C THR A 10 -4.12 -32.72 22.50
N LEU A 11 -5.35 -32.45 22.94
CA LEU A 11 -5.76 -32.10 24.32
C LEU A 11 -5.31 -33.04 25.46
N ALA A 12 -4.68 -34.17 25.15
CA ALA A 12 -4.34 -35.25 26.06
C ALA A 12 -3.07 -35.02 26.91
N VAL A 13 -2.12 -34.20 26.45
CA VAL A 13 -0.88 -33.91 27.24
C VAL A 13 -1.14 -32.93 28.39
N LEU A 14 -2.23 -32.16 28.33
CA LEU A 14 -2.51 -31.04 29.25
C LEU A 14 -2.76 -31.42 30.73
N ARG A 15 -2.98 -32.70 31.07
CA ARG A 15 -3.26 -33.12 32.47
C ARG A 15 -2.04 -33.58 33.27
N ALA A 16 -0.82 -33.56 32.71
CA ALA A 16 0.34 -34.17 33.36
C ALA A 16 0.98 -33.35 34.50
N HIS A 17 0.76 -32.03 34.57
CA HIS A 17 1.35 -31.16 35.60
C HIS A 17 0.26 -30.46 36.42
N ALA A 18 0.13 -30.80 37.70
CA ALA A 18 -0.83 -30.20 38.63
C ALA A 18 -0.71 -28.66 38.75
N ALA A 19 0.49 -28.12 38.49
CA ALA A 19 0.77 -26.69 38.41
C ALA A 19 -0.06 -25.93 37.37
N LEU A 20 -0.57 -26.62 36.34
CA LEU A 20 -1.31 -26.04 35.20
C LEU A 20 -2.83 -26.25 35.30
N ALA A 21 -3.36 -26.54 36.49
CA ALA A 21 -4.81 -26.55 36.73
C ALA A 21 -5.45 -25.19 36.34
N ASP A 22 -6.70 -25.22 35.86
CA ASP A 22 -7.45 -24.05 35.37
C ASP A 22 -6.69 -23.16 34.37
N THR A 23 -5.89 -23.78 33.49
CA THR A 23 -5.22 -23.08 32.37
C THR A 23 -6.11 -23.05 31.13
N TYR A 24 -6.29 -21.85 30.58
CA TYR A 24 -7.07 -21.55 29.38
C TYR A 24 -6.18 -20.82 28.36
N ALA A 25 -5.50 -21.58 27.52
CA ALA A 25 -4.65 -21.10 26.43
C ALA A 25 -4.95 -21.88 25.13
N PRO A 26 -5.27 -21.22 24.01
CA PRO A 26 -5.49 -21.88 22.71
C PRO A 26 -4.28 -22.68 22.20
N ALA A 27 -3.06 -22.25 22.52
CA ALA A 27 -1.86 -23.04 22.31
C ALA A 27 -0.98 -23.02 23.57
N LEU A 28 -0.56 -24.21 24.00
CA LEU A 28 0.27 -24.45 25.17
C LEU A 28 1.28 -25.54 24.82
N LEU A 29 2.56 -25.26 25.02
CA LEU A 29 3.65 -26.23 24.90
C LEU A 29 4.38 -26.32 26.25
N VAL A 30 4.69 -27.53 26.69
CA VAL A 30 5.45 -27.80 27.92
C VAL A 30 6.53 -28.81 27.61
N VAL A 31 7.76 -28.52 28.00
CA VAL A 31 8.95 -29.37 27.81
C VAL A 31 9.74 -29.39 29.12
N GLY A 32 9.63 -30.49 29.86
CA GLY A 32 10.17 -30.59 31.21
C GLY A 32 9.56 -29.52 32.14
N THR A 33 10.41 -28.69 32.75
CA THR A 33 10.00 -27.58 33.62
C THR A 33 9.82 -26.25 32.90
N HIS A 34 9.88 -26.20 31.56
CA HIS A 34 9.66 -24.98 30.78
C HIS A 34 8.37 -25.08 29.97
N GLY A 35 7.75 -23.95 29.66
CA GLY A 35 6.61 -23.89 28.77
C GLY A 35 6.45 -22.58 28.03
N LEU A 36 5.56 -22.60 27.06
CA LEU A 36 5.15 -21.53 26.18
C LEU A 36 3.62 -21.51 26.17
N ALA A 37 3.01 -20.37 26.49
CA ALA A 37 1.58 -20.16 26.38
C ALA A 37 1.33 -19.05 25.36
N LEU A 38 0.37 -19.25 24.45
CA LEU A 38 -0.09 -18.25 23.48
C LEU A 38 -1.60 -18.05 23.59
N ASP A 39 -2.05 -16.81 23.45
CA ASP A 39 -3.43 -16.34 23.66
C ASP A 39 -4.01 -16.80 25.02
N CYS A 40 -3.15 -16.96 26.01
CA CYS A 40 -3.51 -17.39 27.36
C CYS A 40 -4.37 -16.35 28.07
N THR A 41 -5.53 -16.77 28.55
CA THR A 41 -6.49 -15.93 29.29
C THR A 41 -6.54 -16.25 30.77
N ARG A 42 -6.04 -17.43 31.17
CA ARG A 42 -5.88 -17.87 32.55
C ARG A 42 -4.82 -18.96 32.64
N ILE A 43 -4.00 -18.97 33.68
CA ILE A 43 -3.02 -20.01 34.00
C ILE A 43 -2.95 -20.17 35.52
N ALA A 44 -2.96 -21.41 36.02
CA ALA A 44 -2.98 -21.70 37.46
C ALA A 44 -4.09 -20.93 38.23
N GLY A 45 -5.26 -20.75 37.62
CA GLY A 45 -6.39 -19.98 38.17
C GLY A 45 -6.31 -18.45 38.04
N VAL A 46 -5.16 -17.88 37.64
CA VAL A 46 -4.93 -16.42 37.57
C VAL A 46 -4.94 -15.92 36.12
N ALA A 47 -5.47 -14.73 35.87
CA ALA A 47 -5.35 -14.07 34.56
C ALA A 47 -3.94 -13.48 34.39
N PRO A 48 -3.13 -13.93 33.41
CA PRO A 48 -1.79 -13.39 33.19
C PRO A 48 -1.86 -11.99 32.56
N GLY A 49 -0.84 -11.17 32.82
CA GLY A 49 -0.69 -9.84 32.20
C GLY A 49 -0.45 -9.92 30.68
N PRO A 50 0.68 -10.49 30.23
CA PRO A 50 0.85 -10.88 28.84
C PRO A 50 0.02 -12.11 28.50
N ARG A 51 -0.53 -12.17 27.27
CA ARG A 51 -1.25 -13.35 26.75
C ARG A 51 -0.33 -14.40 26.12
N ASP A 52 0.78 -13.94 25.57
CA ASP A 52 1.83 -14.75 24.97
C ASP A 52 3.08 -14.62 25.85
N PHE A 53 3.60 -15.72 26.39
CA PHE A 53 4.76 -15.71 27.30
C PHE A 53 5.44 -17.09 27.38
N VAL A 54 6.72 -17.10 27.75
CA VAL A 54 7.36 -18.30 28.31
C VAL A 54 7.12 -18.37 29.81
N PHE A 55 7.08 -19.58 30.37
CA PHE A 55 6.97 -19.80 31.81
C PHE A 55 7.85 -20.97 32.25
N ARG A 56 8.09 -21.07 33.56
CA ARG A 56 8.76 -22.19 34.20
C ARG A 56 7.84 -22.80 35.25
N ILE A 57 8.05 -24.08 35.55
CA ILE A 57 7.39 -24.77 36.66
C ILE A 57 8.44 -25.03 37.73
N GLU A 58 8.32 -24.31 38.84
CA GLU A 58 9.26 -24.36 39.97
C GLU A 58 8.49 -24.74 41.23
N GLN A 59 8.94 -25.80 41.92
CA GLN A 59 8.29 -26.33 43.12
C GLN A 59 6.77 -26.60 42.96
N GLY A 60 6.34 -26.98 41.74
CA GLY A 60 4.93 -27.22 41.44
C GLY A 60 4.08 -25.97 41.21
N LYS A 61 4.68 -24.78 41.09
CA LYS A 61 4.01 -23.51 40.75
C LYS A 61 4.46 -23.00 39.39
N VAL A 62 3.58 -22.31 38.68
CA VAL A 62 3.92 -21.59 37.45
C VAL A 62 4.58 -20.26 37.81
N VAL A 63 5.79 -20.05 37.31
CA VAL A 63 6.51 -18.78 37.34
C VAL A 63 6.48 -18.21 35.92
N LEU A 64 5.85 -17.04 35.75
CA LEU A 64 5.84 -16.35 34.46
C LEU A 64 7.27 -15.87 34.15
N GLY A 65 7.73 -16.15 32.92
CA GLY A 65 8.98 -15.63 32.38
C GLY A 65 8.71 -14.52 31.37
N GLU A 66 9.60 -14.40 30.38
CA GLU A 66 9.55 -13.32 29.40
C GLU A 66 8.23 -13.28 28.59
N PRO A 67 7.62 -12.09 28.42
CA PRO A 67 6.51 -11.91 27.52
C PRO A 67 6.96 -12.07 26.07
N ILE A 68 6.11 -12.66 25.24
CA ILE A 68 6.35 -12.78 23.80
C ILE A 68 5.49 -11.77 23.08
N TYR A 69 6.14 -10.75 22.54
CA TYR A 69 5.46 -9.69 21.82
C TYR A 69 5.40 -10.02 20.32
N ARG A 70 4.17 -10.14 19.78
CA ARG A 70 3.96 -10.13 18.33
C ARG A 70 4.37 -8.75 17.77
N PRO A 71 4.92 -8.65 16.54
CA PRO A 71 5.18 -7.37 15.89
C PRO A 71 3.93 -6.48 15.85
N ILE A 72 4.10 -5.20 16.17
CA ILE A 72 3.05 -4.20 16.12
C ILE A 72 2.73 -3.88 14.66
N GLN A 73 1.45 -3.78 14.31
CA GLN A 73 1.06 -3.35 12.97
C GLN A 73 1.35 -1.84 12.78
N PRO A 74 1.93 -1.44 11.63
CA PRO A 74 2.22 -0.03 11.33
C PRO A 74 1.01 0.90 11.53
N VAL A 75 1.27 2.14 11.90
CA VAL A 75 0.21 3.15 12.07
C VAL A 75 -0.40 3.46 10.71
N VAL A 76 -1.73 3.33 10.60
CA VAL A 76 -2.47 3.80 9.43
C VAL A 76 -2.72 5.30 9.60
N ILE A 77 -2.40 6.05 8.55
CA ILE A 77 -2.61 7.50 8.47
C ILE A 77 -3.72 7.75 7.47
N SER A 78 -4.75 8.48 7.88
CA SER A 78 -5.91 8.84 7.07
C SER A 78 -6.06 10.37 7.04
N PRO A 79 -6.48 11.00 5.93
CA PRO A 79 -6.94 10.39 4.68
C PRO A 79 -5.80 9.76 3.86
N GLU A 80 -6.15 8.79 3.00
CA GLU A 80 -5.21 8.26 1.98
C GLU A 80 -4.80 9.33 0.96
N ALA A 81 -5.63 10.36 0.77
CA ALA A 81 -5.36 11.44 -0.15
C ALA A 81 -4.15 12.29 0.31
N ASN A 82 -3.11 12.32 -0.51
CA ASN A 82 -1.89 13.09 -0.28
C ASN A 82 -1.98 14.58 -0.68
N VAL A 83 -3.15 15.05 -1.11
CA VAL A 83 -3.42 16.44 -1.53
C VAL A 83 -4.72 16.95 -0.89
N PHE A 84 -4.72 18.21 -0.43
CA PHE A 84 -5.91 18.92 0.08
C PHE A 84 -5.92 20.39 -0.39
N THR A 85 -7.08 21.04 -0.30
CA THR A 85 -7.29 22.42 -0.80
C THR A 85 -7.27 23.46 0.32
N ASP A 86 -8.06 23.23 1.36
CA ASP A 86 -8.28 24.19 2.45
C ASP A 86 -7.66 23.69 3.75
N THR A 87 -8.19 22.59 4.27
CA THR A 87 -7.68 21.84 5.42
C THR A 87 -7.88 20.33 5.22
N ALA A 88 -7.15 19.52 5.97
CA ALA A 88 -7.38 18.07 6.06
C ALA A 88 -7.38 17.63 7.54
N THR A 89 -8.34 16.78 7.91
CA THR A 89 -8.40 16.16 9.24
C THR A 89 -7.63 14.85 9.22
N VAL A 90 -6.49 14.81 9.91
CA VAL A 90 -5.63 13.63 10.02
C VAL A 90 -6.08 12.74 11.16
N THR A 91 -6.28 11.46 10.87
CA THR A 91 -6.58 10.41 11.85
C THR A 91 -5.46 9.37 11.84
N LEU A 92 -4.98 8.98 13.01
CA LEU A 92 -3.98 7.93 13.20
C LEU A 92 -4.61 6.72 13.91
N THR A 93 -4.40 5.52 13.38
CA THR A 93 -4.91 4.28 14.00
C THR A 93 -3.87 3.15 13.96
N SER A 94 -4.00 2.19 14.87
CA SER A 94 -3.31 0.89 14.80
C SER A 94 -4.30 -0.19 15.20
N ALA A 95 -4.25 -1.34 14.53
CA ALA A 95 -5.07 -2.50 14.89
C ALA A 95 -4.44 -3.34 16.02
N THR A 96 -3.22 -3.03 16.45
CA THR A 96 -2.60 -3.66 17.62
C THR A 96 -3.10 -2.99 18.90
N PRO A 97 -3.78 -3.71 19.82
CA PRO A 97 -4.26 -3.13 21.06
C PRO A 97 -3.12 -2.85 22.04
N GLY A 98 -3.33 -1.93 22.98
CA GLY A 98 -2.38 -1.63 24.06
C GLY A 98 -1.14 -0.82 23.64
N VAL A 99 -1.19 -0.16 22.48
CA VAL A 99 -0.11 0.71 21.99
C VAL A 99 -0.44 2.19 22.16
N VAL A 100 0.60 3.01 22.26
CA VAL A 100 0.55 4.47 22.26
C VAL A 100 1.11 4.96 20.93
N ILE A 101 0.33 5.77 20.20
CA ILE A 101 0.78 6.37 18.94
C ILE A 101 1.41 7.73 19.25
N HIS A 102 2.64 7.93 18.77
CA HIS A 102 3.35 9.22 18.80
C HIS A 102 3.57 9.71 17.37
N TYR A 103 3.54 11.02 17.18
CA TYR A 103 3.57 11.62 15.86
C TYR A 103 4.29 12.97 15.81
N THR A 104 4.66 13.37 14.59
CA THR A 104 5.25 14.66 14.24
C THR A 104 4.59 15.15 12.94
N HIS A 105 4.74 16.43 12.58
CA HIS A 105 4.18 17.02 11.35
C HIS A 105 5.22 17.73 10.47
N ASP A 106 6.46 17.82 10.94
CA ASP A 106 7.63 18.41 10.28
C ASP A 106 8.45 17.40 9.46
N GLY A 107 8.14 16.10 9.57
CA GLY A 107 8.87 15.01 8.94
C GLY A 107 9.93 14.34 9.81
N SER A 108 10.13 14.80 11.05
CA SER A 108 11.09 14.19 12.01
C SER A 108 10.60 12.81 12.51
N ARG A 109 11.52 11.91 12.88
CA ARG A 109 11.16 10.58 13.41
C ARG A 109 10.46 10.73 14.77
N PRO A 110 9.25 10.18 14.97
CA PRO A 110 8.61 10.16 16.29
C PRO A 110 9.39 9.26 17.25
N VAL A 111 9.51 9.71 18.50
CA VAL A 111 10.12 8.99 19.63
C VAL A 111 9.12 8.96 20.80
N PRO A 112 9.34 8.19 21.88
CA PRO A 112 8.40 8.12 23.01
C PRO A 112 8.12 9.47 23.71
N THR A 113 8.99 10.47 23.56
CA THR A 113 8.80 11.85 24.06
C THR A 113 8.12 12.79 23.06
N SER A 114 7.88 12.37 21.81
CA SER A 114 7.11 13.15 20.83
C SER A 114 5.62 13.27 21.22
N PRO A 115 4.87 14.23 20.65
CA PRO A 115 3.43 14.36 20.91
C PRO A 115 2.67 13.04 20.74
N ARG A 116 1.91 12.67 21.78
CA ARG A 116 0.99 11.52 21.76
C ARG A 116 -0.27 11.89 20.99
N TYR A 117 -0.70 11.00 20.10
CA TYR A 117 -2.00 11.09 19.46
C TYR A 117 -3.13 10.75 20.44
N ALA A 118 -4.09 11.67 20.58
CA ALA A 118 -5.24 11.54 21.48
C ALA A 118 -6.59 11.71 20.75
N ALA A 119 -6.62 12.53 19.69
CA ALA A 119 -7.79 12.79 18.86
C ALA A 119 -7.31 13.19 17.44
N PRO A 120 -8.19 13.13 16.41
CA PRO A 120 -7.87 13.64 15.09
C PRO A 120 -7.46 15.12 15.13
N PHE A 121 -6.51 15.50 14.27
CA PHE A 121 -5.97 16.87 14.21
C PHE A 121 -6.06 17.45 12.80
N THR A 122 -6.25 18.75 12.70
CA THR A 122 -6.39 19.44 11.41
C THR A 122 -5.04 19.97 10.93
N VAL A 123 -4.74 19.83 9.64
CA VAL A 123 -3.62 20.50 8.97
C VAL A 123 -4.16 21.50 7.93
N ASP A 124 -3.54 22.68 7.86
CA ASP A 124 -3.92 23.80 7.00
C ASP A 124 -2.82 24.20 5.99
N LYS A 125 -1.65 23.55 6.06
CA LYS A 125 -0.44 23.83 5.27
C LYS A 125 0.23 22.52 4.84
N THR A 126 0.99 22.56 3.76
CA THR A 126 1.81 21.40 3.32
C THR A 126 2.72 20.94 4.46
N CYS A 127 2.62 19.67 4.83
CA CYS A 127 3.33 19.10 5.97
C CYS A 127 3.73 17.64 5.71
N ARG A 128 4.60 17.09 6.56
CA ARG A 128 4.95 15.67 6.53
C ARG A 128 4.66 15.05 7.88
N VAL A 129 3.50 14.42 8.01
CA VAL A 129 3.17 13.66 9.20
C VAL A 129 4.05 12.41 9.25
N GLN A 130 4.69 12.14 10.38
CA GLN A 130 5.27 10.82 10.69
C GLN A 130 4.54 10.26 11.91
N ALA A 131 4.30 8.96 11.95
CA ALA A 131 3.69 8.30 13.10
C ALA A 131 4.35 6.95 13.40
N ARG A 132 4.40 6.60 14.69
CA ARG A 132 4.84 5.29 15.19
C ARG A 132 3.96 4.87 16.35
N ALA A 133 3.74 3.56 16.49
CA ALA A 133 3.10 2.97 17.66
C ALA A 133 4.15 2.30 18.54
N PHE A 134 4.07 2.52 19.86
CA PHE A 134 4.95 1.95 20.88
C PHE A 134 4.10 1.15 21.87
N ARG A 135 4.60 0.03 22.42
CA ARG A 135 3.92 -0.63 23.55
C ARG A 135 3.94 0.26 24.79
N GLN A 136 2.93 0.14 25.65
CA GLN A 136 2.95 0.79 26.96
C GLN A 136 4.21 0.42 27.74
N GLY A 137 4.81 1.42 28.41
CA GLY A 137 6.05 1.26 29.18
C GLY A 137 7.35 1.42 28.36
N VAL A 138 7.29 1.48 27.02
CA VAL A 138 8.47 1.76 26.20
C VAL A 138 8.80 3.26 26.27
N THR A 139 9.87 3.61 26.99
CA THR A 139 10.36 5.00 27.15
C THR A 139 11.49 5.36 26.20
N ASP A 140 12.25 4.37 25.72
CA ASP A 140 13.44 4.57 24.91
C ASP A 140 13.20 4.17 23.45
N ASP A 141 13.94 4.79 22.53
CA ASP A 141 13.85 4.50 21.11
C ASP A 141 15.01 3.60 20.65
N ALA A 142 14.82 2.29 20.79
CA ALA A 142 15.77 1.29 20.33
C ALA A 142 16.08 1.45 18.82
N TRP A 143 17.36 1.30 18.47
CA TRP A 143 17.80 1.27 17.07
C TRP A 143 17.38 -0.04 16.40
N GLU A 144 17.48 -1.15 17.14
CA GLU A 144 17.01 -2.48 16.73
C GLU A 144 15.48 -2.51 16.76
N GLN A 145 14.88 -2.62 15.58
CA GLN A 145 13.42 -2.69 15.40
C GLN A 145 13.04 -4.02 14.77
N ASP A 146 12.86 -5.02 15.64
CA ASP A 146 12.14 -6.28 15.35
C ASP A 146 10.62 -6.06 15.15
N GLY A 147 10.14 -4.84 15.41
CA GLY A 147 8.74 -4.44 15.35
C GLY A 147 7.95 -4.75 16.62
N THR A 148 8.54 -5.35 17.65
CA THR A 148 7.80 -5.86 18.82
C THR A 148 7.52 -4.78 19.85
N HIS A 149 8.49 -3.89 20.11
CA HIS A 149 8.38 -2.78 21.06
C HIS A 149 7.84 -1.48 20.43
N ALA A 150 8.23 -1.22 19.18
CA ALA A 150 7.82 -0.06 18.40
C ALA A 150 7.68 -0.40 16.92
N THR A 151 6.77 0.28 16.21
CA THR A 151 6.69 0.17 14.74
C THR A 151 7.83 0.96 14.08
N GLY A 152 8.17 0.54 12.85
CA GLY A 152 8.78 1.43 11.87
C GLY A 152 7.92 2.68 11.61
N VAL A 153 8.50 3.67 10.94
CA VAL A 153 7.86 4.98 10.74
C VAL A 153 6.84 4.94 9.61
N SER A 154 5.56 5.12 9.95
CA SER A 154 4.53 5.43 8.96
C SER A 154 4.67 6.88 8.51
N SER A 155 4.78 7.10 7.20
CA SER A 155 5.18 8.40 6.64
C SER A 155 4.16 8.98 5.66
N ALA A 156 3.67 10.18 5.96
CA ALA A 156 2.58 10.85 5.26
C ALA A 156 2.94 12.25 4.77
N ALA A 157 3.08 12.41 3.45
CA ALA A 157 3.24 13.73 2.82
C ALA A 157 1.87 14.28 2.42
N LEU A 158 1.43 15.37 3.04
CA LEU A 158 0.17 16.05 2.77
C LEU A 158 0.47 17.40 2.11
N ARG A 159 0.06 17.58 0.85
CA ARG A 159 0.29 18.80 0.07
C ARG A 159 -0.96 19.66 0.02
N LYS A 160 -0.83 20.94 0.38
CA LYS A 160 -1.85 21.93 0.03
C LYS A 160 -1.67 22.32 -1.43
N GLU A 161 -2.72 22.20 -2.24
CA GLU A 161 -2.70 22.60 -3.66
C GLU A 161 -3.92 23.45 -4.00
N THR A 162 -3.70 24.49 -4.80
CA THR A 162 -4.80 25.21 -5.44
C THR A 162 -5.43 24.33 -6.52
N PRO A 163 -6.77 24.17 -6.54
CA PRO A 163 -7.47 23.46 -7.61
C PRO A 163 -7.14 24.03 -9.00
N ARG A 164 -6.56 23.19 -9.86
CA ARG A 164 -6.27 23.52 -11.27
C ARG A 164 -7.54 23.88 -12.03
N VAL A 165 -7.42 24.80 -12.97
CA VAL A 165 -8.54 25.30 -13.78
C VAL A 165 -8.77 24.35 -14.97
N PRO A 166 -10.03 23.99 -15.29
CA PRO A 166 -10.33 23.17 -16.47
C PRO A 166 -9.93 23.86 -17.78
N ALA A 167 -9.62 23.03 -18.77
CA ALA A 167 -9.63 23.43 -20.16
C ALA A 167 -11.08 23.65 -20.63
N ALA A 168 -11.27 24.62 -21.53
CA ALA A 168 -12.53 24.90 -22.20
C ALA A 168 -12.40 24.60 -23.71
N PRO A 169 -12.41 23.32 -24.13
CA PRO A 169 -12.42 22.97 -25.55
C PRO A 169 -13.73 23.44 -26.19
N ALA A 170 -13.66 23.97 -27.42
CA ALA A 170 -14.83 24.51 -28.15
C ALA A 170 -15.91 23.44 -28.43
N SER A 171 -15.49 22.19 -28.62
CA SER A 171 -16.37 21.01 -28.76
C SER A 171 -15.66 19.77 -28.24
N THR A 172 -16.42 18.74 -27.85
CA THR A 172 -15.87 17.43 -27.46
C THR A 172 -16.71 16.28 -27.96
N ALA A 173 -16.06 15.18 -28.34
CA ALA A 173 -16.71 13.91 -28.65
C ALA A 173 -16.32 12.81 -27.65
N PRO A 174 -17.17 11.78 -27.43
CA PRO A 174 -16.88 10.67 -26.50
C PRO A 174 -15.66 9.84 -26.90
N GLY A 175 -15.10 9.13 -25.93
CA GLY A 175 -13.83 8.41 -26.11
C GLY A 175 -12.68 9.39 -26.32
N LEU A 176 -11.45 8.91 -26.53
CA LEU A 176 -10.33 9.83 -26.68
C LEU A 176 -9.27 9.39 -27.69
N ARG A 177 -8.54 10.38 -28.21
CA ARG A 177 -7.57 10.21 -29.30
C ARG A 177 -6.38 9.39 -28.84
N TYR A 178 -6.00 8.37 -29.60
CA TYR A 178 -4.77 7.62 -29.38
C TYR A 178 -3.77 7.87 -30.50
N GLU A 179 -2.50 7.78 -30.12
CA GLU A 179 -1.35 7.63 -31.01
C GLU A 179 -0.71 6.28 -30.68
N TYR A 180 -0.48 5.46 -31.71
CA TYR A 180 0.12 4.13 -31.59
C TYR A 180 1.55 4.16 -32.13
N PHE A 181 2.47 3.55 -31.39
CA PHE A 181 3.87 3.39 -31.75
C PHE A 181 4.36 1.99 -31.34
N SER A 182 5.37 1.49 -32.05
CA SER A 182 6.01 0.21 -31.77
C SER A 182 7.50 0.28 -32.12
N GLY A 183 8.33 -0.50 -31.44
CA GLY A 183 9.79 -0.46 -31.61
C GLY A 183 10.52 -1.41 -30.68
N ILE A 184 11.83 -1.21 -30.54
CA ILE A 184 12.67 -1.93 -29.56
C ILE A 184 12.29 -1.46 -28.15
N TRP A 185 12.28 -2.37 -27.17
CA TRP A 185 11.74 -2.10 -25.84
C TRP A 185 12.42 -0.91 -25.13
N THR A 186 13.75 -0.76 -25.27
CA THR A 186 14.52 0.35 -24.69
C THR A 186 14.07 1.71 -25.23
N GLU A 187 13.78 1.77 -26.53
CA GLU A 187 13.30 2.99 -27.17
C GLU A 187 11.86 3.32 -26.76
N VAL A 188 10.97 2.32 -26.74
CA VAL A 188 9.58 2.52 -26.30
C VAL A 188 9.53 2.98 -24.84
N MET A 189 10.33 2.38 -23.95
CA MET A 189 10.42 2.78 -22.54
C MET A 189 11.01 4.18 -22.36
N ALA A 190 12.13 4.50 -23.03
CA ALA A 190 12.80 5.79 -22.84
C ALA A 190 12.13 6.96 -23.58
N ARG A 191 11.47 6.71 -24.71
CA ARG A 191 11.08 7.74 -25.69
C ARG A 191 9.59 7.73 -26.09
N SER A 192 8.73 6.89 -25.51
CA SER A 192 7.27 6.84 -25.82
C SER A 192 6.57 8.20 -25.94
N LEU A 193 6.97 9.20 -25.14
CA LEU A 193 6.40 10.56 -25.19
C LEU A 193 6.84 11.42 -26.39
N THR A 194 7.79 10.96 -27.19
CA THR A 194 8.42 11.70 -28.30
C THR A 194 8.58 10.87 -29.59
N MET A 195 8.10 9.62 -29.60
CA MET A 195 8.09 8.78 -30.80
C MET A 195 7.01 9.26 -31.79
N PRO A 196 7.27 9.21 -33.11
CA PRO A 196 6.25 9.54 -34.11
C PRO A 196 5.14 8.47 -34.13
N ALA A 197 3.89 8.90 -34.22
CA ALA A 197 2.75 8.00 -34.32
C ALA A 197 2.75 7.22 -35.65
N GLN A 198 2.64 5.90 -35.56
CA GLN A 198 2.49 4.98 -36.70
C GLN A 198 1.02 4.84 -37.12
N LYS A 199 0.08 5.03 -36.18
CA LYS A 199 -1.37 4.98 -36.41
C LYS A 199 -2.07 5.86 -35.38
N THR A 200 -3.22 6.44 -35.73
CA THR A 200 -4.05 7.23 -34.83
C THR A 200 -5.51 6.81 -34.90
N GLY A 201 -6.33 7.25 -33.96
CA GLY A 201 -7.77 7.03 -33.95
C GLY A 201 -8.41 7.44 -32.63
N VAL A 202 -9.61 6.93 -32.33
CA VAL A 202 -10.34 7.21 -31.09
C VAL A 202 -10.64 5.89 -30.36
N LEU A 203 -10.35 5.85 -29.06
CA LEU A 203 -10.66 4.73 -28.17
C LEU A 203 -11.92 5.01 -27.34
N PRO A 204 -12.84 4.04 -27.20
CA PRO A 204 -14.00 4.18 -26.33
C PRO A 204 -13.65 4.08 -24.83
N LYS A 205 -12.51 3.46 -24.48
CA LYS A 205 -12.10 3.22 -23.10
C LYS A 205 -10.66 3.64 -22.81
N LEU A 206 -10.39 3.87 -21.54
CA LEU A 206 -9.13 4.37 -20.98
C LEU A 206 -7.85 3.65 -21.45
N LEU A 207 -7.93 2.32 -21.42
CA LEU A 207 -6.83 1.36 -21.56
C LEU A 207 -7.30 0.17 -22.42
N ASP A 208 -8.05 0.46 -23.48
CA ASP A 208 -8.44 -0.53 -24.50
C ASP A 208 -7.29 -0.79 -25.48
N VAL A 209 -6.61 -1.94 -25.29
CA VAL A 209 -5.48 -2.41 -26.10
C VAL A 209 -5.86 -2.83 -27.53
N SER A 210 -7.15 -2.91 -27.88
CA SER A 210 -7.59 -3.58 -29.11
C SER A 210 -7.10 -3.01 -30.45
N PRO A 211 -6.78 -1.71 -30.64
CA PRO A 211 -6.33 -1.21 -31.95
C PRO A 211 -4.89 -1.57 -32.35
N ARG A 212 -4.17 -2.26 -31.45
CA ARG A 212 -2.75 -2.61 -31.56
C ARG A 212 -2.48 -3.52 -32.77
N ALA A 213 -1.45 -3.20 -33.55
CA ALA A 213 -1.00 -4.05 -34.67
C ALA A 213 -0.05 -5.18 -34.20
N THR A 214 0.63 -4.96 -33.07
CA THR A 214 1.45 -5.90 -32.30
C THR A 214 1.20 -5.63 -30.82
N ASP A 215 1.74 -6.43 -29.89
CA ASP A 215 1.47 -6.31 -28.43
C ASP A 215 2.11 -5.08 -27.71
N GLY A 216 2.08 -3.89 -28.33
CA GLY A 216 2.46 -2.59 -27.76
C GLY A 216 1.28 -1.79 -27.16
N ALA A 217 1.50 -0.53 -26.76
CA ALA A 217 0.72 0.13 -25.71
C ALA A 217 0.50 1.68 -25.84
N PHE A 218 -0.41 2.28 -25.03
CA PHE A 218 -1.17 3.56 -25.22
C PHE A 218 -2.04 3.97 -23.96
N GLY A 219 -2.70 5.15 -23.85
CA GLY A 219 -3.86 5.35 -22.88
C GLY A 219 -4.34 6.79 -22.48
N LEU A 220 -5.46 6.93 -21.71
CA LEU A 220 -6.25 8.20 -21.44
C LEU A 220 -6.93 8.38 -19.98
N ARG A 221 -7.79 9.42 -19.60
CA ARG A 221 -8.45 9.85 -18.24
C ARG A 221 -9.52 11.01 -18.39
N ASP A 222 -10.16 11.60 -17.33
CA ASP A 222 -9.76 12.87 -16.62
C ASP A 222 -10.52 13.26 -15.28
N GLY A 223 -9.92 14.01 -14.30
CA GLY A 223 -10.56 14.76 -13.13
C GLY A 223 -9.88 14.72 -11.69
N VAL A 224 -10.47 15.32 -10.60
CA VAL A 224 -9.90 15.30 -9.19
C VAL A 224 -10.06 13.94 -8.56
N TYR A 225 -9.00 13.16 -8.61
CA TYR A 225 -9.09 11.81 -8.11
C TYR A 225 -7.81 11.36 -7.44
N THR A 226 -7.98 10.55 -6.40
CA THR A 226 -6.95 9.64 -5.96
C THR A 226 -6.95 8.49 -6.98
N PHE A 227 -5.90 8.46 -7.79
CA PHE A 227 -5.59 7.35 -8.66
C PHE A 227 -4.88 6.30 -7.83
N HIS A 228 -5.36 5.06 -7.86
CA HIS A 228 -4.70 3.94 -7.19
C HIS A 228 -4.01 3.12 -8.27
N ALA A 229 -2.69 2.97 -8.16
CA ALA A 229 -1.92 2.16 -9.09
C ALA A 229 -2.36 0.68 -9.05
N PRO A 230 -2.23 -0.06 -10.16
CA PRO A 230 -2.46 -1.50 -10.19
C PRO A 230 -1.56 -2.24 -9.18
N ARG A 231 -2.01 -3.38 -8.65
CA ARG A 231 -1.28 -4.13 -7.61
C ARG A 231 0.13 -4.49 -8.09
N GLU A 232 0.23 -5.02 -9.29
CA GLU A 232 1.45 -5.47 -9.95
C GLU A 232 2.48 -4.35 -10.18
N PHE A 233 2.10 -3.08 -10.04
CA PHE A 233 3.01 -1.92 -10.08
C PHE A 233 3.62 -1.59 -8.71
N LEU A 234 3.15 -2.22 -7.63
CA LEU A 234 3.45 -1.84 -6.24
C LEU A 234 4.14 -2.94 -5.43
N PHE A 235 3.88 -4.21 -5.73
CA PHE A 235 4.43 -5.33 -4.99
C PHE A 235 5.57 -5.99 -5.78
N PRO A 236 6.75 -6.22 -5.15
CA PRO A 236 7.90 -6.82 -5.80
C PRO A 236 7.82 -8.36 -5.90
N ASP A 237 6.66 -8.95 -5.61
CA ASP A 237 6.40 -10.39 -5.76
C ASP A 237 6.15 -10.79 -7.21
N ASN A 238 6.06 -9.81 -8.12
CA ASN A 238 5.76 -10.01 -9.53
C ASN A 238 6.33 -8.84 -10.36
N ASP A 239 7.08 -9.13 -11.43
CA ASP A 239 7.48 -8.16 -12.44
C ASP A 239 6.23 -7.61 -13.14
N CYS A 240 6.02 -6.28 -13.09
CA CYS A 240 4.93 -5.63 -13.81
C CYS A 240 5.01 -5.90 -15.32
N GLY A 241 6.23 -5.93 -15.88
CA GLY A 241 6.50 -6.15 -17.30
C GLY A 241 5.98 -5.05 -18.22
N TYR A 242 5.50 -3.94 -17.68
CA TYR A 242 5.03 -2.77 -18.41
C TYR A 242 5.39 -1.48 -17.68
N ASP A 243 5.51 -0.38 -18.43
CA ASP A 243 5.52 0.99 -17.88
C ASP A 243 4.16 1.64 -18.09
N LEU A 244 3.74 2.48 -17.15
CA LEU A 244 2.47 3.19 -17.15
C LEU A 244 2.71 4.58 -16.57
N ARG A 245 2.43 5.62 -17.35
CA ARG A 245 2.73 7.02 -17.05
C ARG A 245 1.53 7.90 -17.33
N VAL A 246 0.93 8.45 -16.30
CA VAL A 246 -0.44 8.96 -16.35
C VAL A 246 -0.44 10.44 -16.01
N PHE A 247 -0.80 11.33 -16.94
CA PHE A 247 -0.72 12.79 -16.78
C PHE A 247 -2.12 13.41 -16.60
N ILE A 248 -2.32 14.35 -15.67
CA ILE A 248 -3.53 15.23 -15.58
C ILE A 248 -3.02 16.66 -15.57
N ALA A 249 -3.61 17.54 -16.38
CA ALA A 249 -3.29 18.98 -16.36
C ALA A 249 -1.77 19.26 -16.42
N GLY A 250 -1.05 18.48 -17.24
CA GLY A 250 0.41 18.52 -17.38
C GLY A 250 1.22 17.82 -16.29
N GLN A 251 0.64 17.48 -15.14
CA GLN A 251 1.35 16.81 -14.05
C GLN A 251 1.36 15.29 -14.23
N GLU A 252 2.56 14.71 -14.24
CA GLU A 252 2.77 13.26 -14.23
C GLU A 252 2.37 12.63 -12.89
N TRP A 253 1.84 11.41 -12.94
CA TRP A 253 1.59 10.63 -11.73
C TRP A 253 2.89 10.25 -11.02
N ASN A 254 2.82 10.14 -9.71
CA ASN A 254 3.92 9.65 -8.90
C ASN A 254 3.30 8.80 -7.77
N PRO A 255 2.98 7.53 -8.04
CA PRO A 255 2.36 6.66 -7.06
C PRO A 255 3.32 6.45 -5.88
N ALA A 256 2.83 6.67 -4.66
CA ALA A 256 3.65 6.56 -3.46
C ALA A 256 4.01 5.10 -3.13
N VAL A 257 5.08 4.57 -3.74
CA VAL A 257 5.54 3.18 -3.55
C VAL A 257 6.23 2.91 -2.20
N ARG A 258 6.60 3.95 -1.44
CA ARG A 258 7.28 3.83 -0.13
C ARG A 258 6.60 4.57 1.03
N TRP A 259 5.59 5.40 0.77
CA TRP A 259 4.97 6.31 1.76
C TRP A 259 3.46 6.01 1.88
N GLN A 260 2.72 6.84 2.63
CA GLN A 260 1.30 6.65 2.95
C GLN A 260 0.45 6.26 1.75
N ALA A 261 -0.55 5.43 2.01
CA ALA A 261 -1.52 4.98 1.02
C ALA A 261 -0.88 4.37 -0.25
N HIS A 262 0.23 3.63 -0.09
CA HIS A 262 0.73 2.56 -0.97
C HIS A 262 0.16 2.58 -2.39
N GLY A 263 0.79 3.36 -3.28
CA GLY A 263 0.43 3.44 -4.69
C GLY A 263 -0.71 4.39 -5.06
N THR A 264 -1.23 5.18 -4.11
CA THR A 264 -2.07 6.33 -4.41
C THR A 264 -1.30 7.51 -4.99
N TRP A 265 -2.00 8.31 -5.78
CA TRP A 265 -1.60 9.65 -6.22
C TRP A 265 -2.85 10.52 -6.36
N SER A 266 -2.92 11.64 -5.64
CA SER A 266 -4.05 12.58 -5.67
C SER A 266 -3.66 13.89 -6.35
N ILE A 267 -4.64 14.59 -6.94
CA ILE A 267 -4.43 15.89 -7.61
C ILE A 267 -5.65 16.80 -7.48
N ALA A 268 -5.45 18.07 -7.12
CA ALA A 268 -6.54 19.05 -6.94
C ALA A 268 -6.85 19.83 -8.24
N LEU A 269 -8.11 19.82 -8.65
CA LEU A 269 -8.69 20.41 -9.86
C LEU A 269 -10.09 20.98 -9.55
N LYS A 270 -10.58 21.93 -10.35
CA LYS A 270 -11.97 22.41 -10.29
C LYS A 270 -12.88 21.52 -11.15
N ALA A 271 -14.20 21.61 -10.94
CA ALA A 271 -15.16 20.96 -11.81
C ALA A 271 -15.01 21.46 -13.27
N GLY A 272 -15.05 20.54 -14.23
CA GLY A 272 -14.85 20.81 -15.66
C GLY A 272 -14.01 19.71 -16.33
N LYS A 273 -13.59 19.96 -17.58
CA LYS A 273 -12.71 19.08 -18.35
C LYS A 273 -11.26 19.50 -18.18
N HIS A 274 -10.34 18.60 -17.84
CA HIS A 274 -8.90 18.85 -17.82
C HIS A 274 -8.23 17.98 -18.90
N PRO A 275 -7.01 18.33 -19.34
CA PRO A 275 -6.31 17.54 -20.33
C PRO A 275 -5.61 16.36 -19.67
N ILE A 276 -5.69 15.21 -20.34
CA ILE A 276 -4.88 14.02 -20.06
C ILE A 276 -3.98 13.68 -21.27
N ARG A 277 -2.79 13.12 -20.96
CA ARG A 277 -2.18 11.96 -21.67
C ARG A 277 -1.94 10.74 -20.74
N VAL A 278 -2.09 9.47 -21.18
CA VAL A 278 -1.30 8.33 -20.63
C VAL A 278 -0.32 7.86 -21.69
N ALA A 279 0.88 7.48 -21.26
CA ALA A 279 1.72 6.55 -22.00
C ALA A 279 1.74 5.21 -21.26
N TYR A 280 1.66 4.12 -22.01
CA TYR A 280 1.73 2.75 -21.53
C TYR A 280 2.71 2.05 -22.47
N ALA A 281 3.54 1.16 -21.95
CA ALA A 281 4.51 0.37 -22.71
C ALA A 281 4.47 -1.08 -22.22
N ASP A 282 3.92 -2.00 -23.00
CA ASP A 282 3.78 -3.41 -22.63
C ASP A 282 4.90 -4.25 -23.28
N LEU A 283 5.60 -5.07 -22.47
CA LEU A 283 6.69 -5.94 -22.92
C LEU A 283 6.38 -7.44 -22.80
N ARG A 284 5.20 -7.80 -22.27
CA ARG A 284 4.97 -9.12 -21.65
C ARG A 284 4.66 -10.25 -22.62
N LEU A 285 4.28 -9.92 -23.86
CA LEU A 285 3.70 -10.84 -24.83
C LEU A 285 4.68 -11.27 -25.95
N ARG A 286 5.99 -11.12 -25.74
CA ARG A 286 7.03 -11.43 -26.75
C ARG A 286 7.58 -12.87 -26.64
N PRO A 287 7.53 -13.67 -27.72
CA PRO A 287 8.36 -14.85 -27.90
C PRO A 287 9.54 -14.53 -28.85
N HIS A 288 10.54 -13.75 -28.40
CA HIS A 288 11.64 -13.31 -29.28
C HIS A 288 13.05 -13.62 -28.76
N LYS A 289 13.89 -14.03 -29.71
CA LYS A 289 15.32 -14.29 -29.54
C LYS A 289 16.09 -12.96 -29.43
N VAL A 290 16.87 -12.77 -28.37
CA VAL A 290 18.00 -11.81 -28.26
C VAL A 290 17.67 -10.29 -28.24
N GLU A 291 16.79 -9.79 -27.35
CA GLU A 291 16.66 -8.32 -27.12
C GLU A 291 16.75 -7.87 -25.65
N LEU A 292 16.81 -8.79 -24.69
CA LEU A 292 16.66 -8.47 -23.26
C LEU A 292 17.84 -9.01 -22.45
N MET A 293 18.39 -8.15 -21.59
CA MET A 293 19.42 -8.55 -20.64
C MET A 293 18.84 -9.61 -19.69
N TRP A 294 19.43 -10.80 -19.70
CA TRP A 294 19.13 -11.89 -18.76
C TRP A 294 17.65 -12.35 -18.76
N ASN A 295 17.00 -12.38 -19.93
CA ASN A 295 15.61 -12.82 -20.10
C ASN A 295 14.55 -12.03 -19.29
N PHE A 296 14.83 -10.78 -18.92
CA PHE A 296 13.84 -9.89 -18.30
C PHE A 296 12.76 -9.45 -19.30
N PRO A 297 11.47 -9.24 -18.93
CA PRO A 297 10.86 -9.65 -17.67
C PRO A 297 10.67 -11.17 -17.66
N HIS A 298 10.99 -11.82 -16.54
CA HIS A 298 11.10 -13.27 -16.51
C HIS A 298 9.70 -13.92 -16.61
N PRO A 299 9.46 -14.88 -17.52
CA PRO A 299 8.10 -15.36 -17.80
C PRO A 299 7.40 -15.92 -16.58
N ASP A 300 8.11 -16.54 -15.63
CA ASP A 300 7.50 -17.12 -14.43
C ASP A 300 7.12 -16.07 -13.36
N PHE A 301 7.68 -14.87 -13.43
CA PHE A 301 7.45 -13.78 -12.47
C PHE A 301 6.70 -12.59 -13.07
N THR A 302 6.36 -12.64 -14.37
CA THR A 302 5.72 -11.53 -15.09
C THR A 302 4.20 -11.56 -15.01
N TRP A 303 3.58 -10.41 -14.79
CA TRP A 303 2.12 -10.25 -14.70
C TRP A 303 1.37 -10.76 -15.94
N LYS A 304 0.36 -11.63 -15.75
CA LYS A 304 -0.35 -12.35 -16.83
C LYS A 304 -1.66 -11.71 -17.31
N GLY A 305 -2.04 -10.52 -16.81
CA GLY A 305 -3.28 -9.85 -17.24
C GLY A 305 -3.21 -9.30 -18.67
N THR A 306 -4.31 -8.73 -19.18
CA THR A 306 -4.34 -8.13 -20.53
C THR A 306 -4.03 -6.65 -20.52
N ALA A 307 -4.78 -5.84 -19.78
CA ALA A 307 -4.56 -4.40 -19.60
C ALA A 307 -4.68 -4.03 -18.11
N PRO A 308 -3.80 -3.18 -17.56
CA PRO A 308 -3.86 -2.78 -16.16
C PRO A 308 -5.13 -1.97 -15.86
N VAL A 309 -5.66 -2.11 -14.64
CA VAL A 309 -6.87 -1.40 -14.22
C VAL A 309 -6.50 -0.22 -13.34
N LEU A 310 -6.58 0.99 -13.91
CA LEU A 310 -6.44 2.23 -13.15
C LEU A 310 -7.73 2.53 -12.36
N LEU A 311 -7.63 2.57 -11.04
CA LEU A 311 -8.78 2.87 -10.16
C LEU A 311 -8.81 4.35 -9.76
N LEU A 312 -10.03 4.83 -9.54
CA LEU A 312 -10.39 6.23 -9.33
C LEU A 312 -11.28 6.35 -8.09
N SER A 313 -10.96 7.29 -7.19
CA SER A 313 -11.86 7.72 -6.11
C SER A 313 -11.80 9.23 -5.91
N GLY A 314 -12.89 9.83 -5.43
CA GLY A 314 -13.00 11.27 -5.22
C GLY A 314 -14.29 11.66 -4.48
N PRO A 315 -14.63 12.95 -4.38
CA PRO A 315 -15.85 13.42 -3.73
C PRO A 315 -17.10 12.77 -4.34
N GLY A 316 -17.86 12.01 -3.53
CA GLY A 316 -19.03 11.25 -3.98
C GLY A 316 -18.73 10.07 -4.93
N LEU A 317 -17.46 9.75 -5.19
CA LEU A 317 -17.03 8.72 -6.12
C LEU A 317 -16.30 7.58 -5.39
N PRO A 318 -16.94 6.41 -5.17
CA PRO A 318 -16.27 5.26 -4.56
C PRO A 318 -15.14 4.74 -5.46
N LYS A 319 -14.14 4.09 -4.86
CA LYS A 319 -12.99 3.49 -5.55
C LYS A 319 -13.45 2.46 -6.58
N LYS A 320 -13.34 2.79 -7.87
CA LYS A 320 -13.74 1.95 -9.02
C LYS A 320 -12.88 2.23 -10.25
N PRO A 321 -12.89 1.41 -11.31
CA PRO A 321 -12.20 1.73 -12.56
C PRO A 321 -12.64 3.09 -13.13
N VAL A 322 -11.74 3.80 -13.81
CA VAL A 322 -12.08 5.08 -14.45
C VAL A 322 -13.28 4.88 -15.40
N PRO A 323 -14.43 5.55 -15.18
CA PRO A 323 -15.60 5.32 -16.02
C PRO A 323 -15.40 5.90 -17.43
N ASP A 324 -15.67 5.08 -18.44
CA ASP A 324 -15.56 5.45 -19.86
C ASP A 324 -16.37 6.72 -20.21
N ALA A 325 -17.50 6.95 -19.54
CA ALA A 325 -18.34 8.14 -19.71
C ALA A 325 -17.69 9.48 -19.27
N LEU A 326 -16.60 9.45 -18.49
CA LEU A 326 -15.84 10.68 -18.17
C LEU A 326 -14.91 11.09 -19.33
N LEU A 327 -14.68 10.20 -20.28
CA LEU A 327 -13.63 10.28 -21.28
C LEU A 327 -14.12 10.95 -22.57
N SER A 328 -13.43 11.99 -22.99
CA SER A 328 -13.77 12.77 -24.19
C SER A 328 -12.54 13.44 -24.79
N HIS A 329 -12.47 13.55 -26.11
CA HIS A 329 -11.47 14.34 -26.82
C HIS A 329 -12.07 15.63 -27.37
N ALA A 330 -11.22 16.66 -27.56
CA ALA A 330 -11.62 17.85 -28.30
C ALA A 330 -11.95 17.49 -29.76
N GLY A 331 -12.97 18.15 -30.33
CA GLY A 331 -13.23 18.10 -31.77
C GLY A 331 -12.07 18.69 -32.58
N ASN A 332 -12.08 18.44 -33.90
CA ASN A 332 -11.33 19.26 -34.85
C ASN A 332 -12.08 20.58 -35.09
#